data_AF-A0A957ND85-F1
#
_entry.id   AF-A0A957ND85-F1
#
_cell.length_a   1.000
_cell.length_b   1.000
_cell.length_c   1.000
_cell.angle_alpha   90.00
_cell.angle_beta   90.00
_cell.angle_gamma   90.00
#
_symmetry.space_group_name_H-M   'P 1'
#
loop_
_entity.id
_entity.type
_entity.pdbx_description
1 polymer ?
#
loop_
_entity_poly.entity_id
_entity_poly.type
_entity_poly.pdbx_seq_one_letter_code
_entity_poly.pdbx_strand_id
1 'polypeptide(L)'
;MMGCRGEIRNPAALTPMAQPPAIAPPTSSSIPEPTVPPIPTVEYTIQEGDTLYDIATRYGTTVEIIQQLNGLPAGAVLDVGQVIKIPEPSEE
;
A
#
# COMPACT_ATOMS: atom_id res chain seq x y z
N MET A 1 12.55 27.72 -45.07
CA MET A 1 13.13 28.27 -43.83
C MET A 1 11.96 28.59 -42.91
N MET A 2 11.71 28.03 -41.74
CA MET A 2 12.35 27.10 -40.79
C MET A 2 11.12 26.47 -40.08
N GLY A 3 11.00 25.16 -39.90
CA GLY A 3 11.81 24.43 -38.94
C GLY A 3 11.19 24.51 -37.53
N CYS A 4 10.32 23.55 -37.22
CA CYS A 4 10.19 22.80 -35.97
C CYS A 4 10.12 23.48 -34.58
N ARG A 5 9.04 23.10 -33.87
CA ARG A 5 8.98 22.51 -32.50
C ARG A 5 9.37 23.36 -31.28
N GLY A 6 8.46 23.33 -30.29
CA GLY A 6 8.76 23.69 -28.91
C GLY A 6 7.69 23.26 -27.89
N GLU A 7 7.06 22.09 -28.05
CA GLU A 7 6.37 21.44 -26.93
C GLU A 7 7.41 21.03 -25.88
N ILE A 8 7.56 21.84 -24.83
CA ILE A 8 8.28 21.46 -23.62
C ILE A 8 7.32 20.64 -22.77
N ARG A 9 7.23 19.38 -23.17
CA ARG A 9 6.76 18.23 -22.42
C ARG A 9 7.66 18.10 -21.19
N ASN A 10 7.06 18.22 -20.01
CA ASN A 10 7.68 17.83 -18.74
C ASN A 10 8.20 16.38 -18.87
N PRO A 11 9.50 16.11 -18.76
CA PRO A 11 10.00 14.75 -18.75
C PRO A 11 9.88 14.21 -17.31
N ALA A 12 8.66 13.82 -16.90
CA ALA A 12 8.49 12.90 -15.78
C ALA A 12 8.75 11.47 -16.28
N ALA A 13 9.94 11.26 -16.85
CA ALA A 13 10.42 9.93 -17.21
C ALA A 13 11.15 9.35 -15.99
N LEU A 14 10.36 8.64 -15.19
CA LEU A 14 10.67 7.30 -14.69
C LEU A 14 12.16 7.06 -14.41
N THR A 15 12.56 7.28 -13.16
CA THR A 15 13.71 6.56 -12.61
C THR A 15 13.29 5.11 -12.39
N PRO A 16 13.82 4.09 -13.10
CA PRO A 16 13.68 2.72 -12.66
C PRO A 16 14.72 2.50 -11.57
N MET A 17 14.35 2.70 -10.30
CA MET A 17 15.12 2.11 -9.22
C MET A 17 14.89 0.60 -9.29
N ALA A 18 15.90 -0.11 -9.77
CA ALA A 18 15.99 -1.55 -9.78
C ALA A 18 15.65 -2.11 -8.39
N GLN A 19 14.49 -2.77 -8.27
CA GLN A 19 14.31 -3.77 -7.22
C GLN A 19 15.13 -5.01 -7.63
N PRO A 20 16.09 -5.48 -6.81
CA PRO A 20 16.71 -6.77 -7.04
C PRO A 20 15.63 -7.86 -7.02
N PRO A 21 15.71 -8.90 -7.86
CA PRO A 21 14.74 -9.98 -7.84
C PRO A 21 14.87 -10.72 -6.51
N ALA A 22 13.93 -10.52 -5.60
CA ALA A 22 13.73 -11.44 -4.50
C ALA A 22 13.33 -12.78 -5.14
N ILE A 23 14.25 -13.73 -5.06
CA ILE A 23 14.04 -15.13 -5.41
C ILE A 23 13.00 -15.66 -4.40
N ALA A 24 11.71 -15.49 -4.69
CA ALA A 24 10.68 -16.31 -4.07
C ALA A 24 10.89 -17.73 -4.61
N PRO A 25 11.00 -18.77 -3.76
CA PRO A 25 11.09 -20.13 -4.25
C PRO A 25 9.86 -20.48 -5.10
N PRO A 26 10.00 -21.30 -6.15
CA PRO A 26 8.89 -21.75 -6.97
C PRO A 26 8.21 -22.94 -6.29
N THR A 27 6.88 -22.95 -6.11
CA THR A 27 5.97 -24.08 -6.45
C THR A 27 4.53 -23.86 -5.98
N SER A 28 3.62 -23.87 -6.96
CA SER A 28 2.38 -24.63 -7.03
C SER A 28 1.64 -25.00 -5.73
N SER A 29 0.45 -24.43 -5.54
CA SER A 29 -0.69 -25.20 -5.04
C SER A 29 -1.99 -24.63 -5.61
N SER A 30 -2.62 -25.46 -6.44
CA SER A 30 -4.02 -25.36 -6.82
C SER A 30 -4.87 -25.36 -5.55
N ILE A 31 -5.27 -24.18 -5.08
CA ILE A 31 -6.23 -24.03 -3.97
C ILE A 31 -7.62 -23.85 -4.61
N PRO A 32 -8.63 -24.66 -4.25
CA PRO A 32 -9.98 -24.48 -4.73
C PRO A 32 -10.41 -23.07 -4.35
N GLU A 33 -11.02 -22.35 -5.28
CA GLU A 33 -11.49 -20.97 -5.15
C GLU A 33 -12.07 -20.75 -3.73
N PRO A 34 -11.32 -20.08 -2.83
CA PRO A 34 -11.90 -19.74 -1.56
C PRO A 34 -12.97 -18.73 -1.91
N THR A 35 -14.20 -19.01 -1.49
CA THR A 35 -15.23 -17.98 -1.38
C THR A 35 -14.65 -16.95 -0.41
N VAL A 36 -13.89 -15.98 -0.93
CA VAL A 36 -13.20 -14.98 -0.11
C VAL A 36 -14.32 -14.20 0.56
N PRO A 37 -14.52 -14.33 1.88
CA PRO A 37 -15.45 -13.45 2.56
C PRO A 37 -14.98 -12.01 2.31
N PRO A 38 -15.90 -11.05 2.14
CA PRO A 38 -15.50 -9.66 1.98
C PRO A 38 -14.61 -9.28 3.15
N ILE A 39 -13.35 -8.94 2.86
CA ILE A 39 -12.38 -8.51 3.88
C ILE A 39 -13.00 -7.33 4.66
N PRO A 40 -13.29 -7.48 5.96
CA PRO A 40 -13.82 -6.37 6.72
C PRO A 40 -12.76 -5.27 6.77
N THR A 41 -13.22 -4.04 6.55
CA THR A 41 -12.39 -2.85 6.74
C THR A 41 -12.93 -2.11 7.94
N VAL A 42 -12.04 -1.79 8.87
CA VAL A 42 -12.36 -1.09 10.12
C VAL A 42 -11.85 0.34 10.01
N GLU A 43 -12.67 1.29 10.41
CA GLU A 43 -12.25 2.68 10.56
C GLU A 43 -11.61 2.87 11.93
N TYR A 44 -10.31 3.21 11.95
CA TYR A 44 -9.55 3.42 13.15
C TYR A 44 -9.12 4.89 13.25
N THR A 45 -9.36 5.47 14.42
CA THR A 45 -8.90 6.83 14.73
C THR A 45 -7.54 6.73 15.39
N ILE A 46 -6.52 7.30 14.76
CA ILE A 46 -5.14 7.27 15.26
C ILE A 46 -5.04 8.03 16.58
N GLN A 47 -4.43 7.40 17.58
CA GLN A 47 -4.19 8.01 18.88
C GLN A 47 -2.76 8.56 18.97
N GLU A 48 -2.49 9.39 19.97
CA GLU A 48 -1.15 9.91 20.21
C GLU A 48 -0.18 8.78 20.52
N GLY A 49 0.89 8.68 19.74
CA GLY A 49 1.89 7.63 19.87
C GLY A 49 1.60 6.34 19.10
N ASP A 50 0.44 6.20 18.46
CA ASP A 50 0.21 5.11 17.52
C ASP A 50 1.07 5.28 16.27
N THR A 51 1.57 4.16 15.74
CA THR A 51 2.29 4.13 14.46
C THR A 51 1.61 3.18 13.49
N LEU A 52 1.75 3.42 12.19
CA LEU A 52 1.25 2.49 11.17
C LEU A 52 1.76 1.06 11.41
N TYR A 53 2.99 0.92 11.91
CA TYR A 53 3.60 -0.37 12.20
C TYR A 53 2.89 -1.11 13.34
N ASP A 54 2.64 -0.42 14.46
CA ASP A 54 1.96 -1.01 15.62
C ASP A 54 0.51 -1.38 15.27
N ILE A 55 -0.18 -0.47 14.58
CA ILE A 55 -1.53 -0.69 14.04
C ILE A 55 -1.52 -1.90 13.10
N ALA A 56 -0.64 -1.93 12.09
CA ALA A 56 -0.57 -3.04 11.15
C ALA A 56 -0.36 -4.38 11.86
N THR A 57 0.54 -4.42 12.84
CA THR A 57 0.83 -5.62 13.63
C THR A 57 -0.38 -6.05 14.45
N ARG A 58 -1.09 -5.11 15.07
CA ARG A 58 -2.28 -5.38 15.88
C ARG A 58 -3.44 -5.97 15.09
N TYR A 59 -3.60 -5.55 13.84
CA TYR A 59 -4.66 -6.02 12.95
C TYR A 59 -4.17 -7.14 12.00
N GLY A 60 -2.96 -7.67 12.17
CA GLY A 60 -2.45 -8.74 11.30
C GLY A 60 -2.28 -8.34 9.83
N THR A 61 -2.11 -7.05 9.55
CA THR A 61 -1.94 -6.50 8.20
C THR A 61 -0.55 -5.90 8.01
N THR A 62 -0.29 -5.29 6.86
CA THR A 62 0.98 -4.59 6.59
C THR A 62 0.75 -3.11 6.37
N VAL A 63 1.74 -2.33 6.77
CA VAL A 63 1.80 -0.87 6.57
C VAL A 63 1.55 -0.50 5.11
N GLU A 64 2.06 -1.31 4.18
CA GLU A 64 1.89 -1.14 2.74
C GLU A 64 0.42 -1.26 2.30
N ILE A 65 -0.32 -2.25 2.83
CA ILE A 65 -1.74 -2.41 2.51
C ILE A 65 -2.56 -1.27 3.12
N ILE A 66 -2.28 -0.86 4.36
CA ILE A 66 -2.97 0.29 4.98
C ILE A 66 -2.73 1.56 4.14
N GLN A 67 -1.50 1.78 3.68
CA GLN A 67 -1.17 2.90 2.82
C GLN A 67 -1.93 2.86 1.50
N GLN A 68 -1.94 1.73 0.81
CA GLN A 68 -2.67 1.56 -0.44
C GLN A 68 -4.17 1.77 -0.25
N LEU A 69 -4.74 1.26 0.85
CA LEU A 69 -6.17 1.37 1.15
C LEU A 69 -6.60 2.83 1.39
N ASN A 70 -5.72 3.64 1.97
CA ASN A 70 -5.97 5.05 2.27
C ASN A 70 -5.34 6.02 1.25
N GLY A 71 -4.61 5.52 0.26
CA GLY A 71 -3.83 6.34 -0.68
C GLY A 71 -2.69 7.14 -0.03
N LEU A 72 -2.12 6.65 1.08
CA LEU A 72 -1.04 7.31 1.79
C LEU A 72 0.33 6.97 1.15
N PRO A 73 1.26 7.94 1.05
CA PRO A 73 2.62 7.66 0.59
C PRO A 73 3.43 6.86 1.62
N ALA A 74 4.51 6.23 1.14
CA ALA A 74 5.48 5.55 2.01
C ALA A 74 6.14 6.54 2.98
N GLY A 75 5.92 6.32 4.28
CA GLY A 75 6.39 7.23 5.33
C GLY A 75 5.49 8.44 5.57
N ALA A 76 4.21 8.37 5.16
CA ALA A 76 3.21 9.36 5.55
C ALA A 76 3.23 9.55 7.07
N VAL A 77 3.31 10.81 7.51
CA VAL A 77 3.13 11.16 8.91
C VAL A 77 1.65 11.04 9.22
N LEU A 78 1.34 10.28 10.26
CA LEU A 78 -0.02 10.16 10.76
C LEU A 78 -0.30 11.28 11.76
N ASP A 79 -1.40 11.99 11.55
CA ASP A 79 -1.91 12.96 12.50
C ASP A 79 -2.79 12.28 13.55
N VAL A 80 -2.65 12.69 14.81
CA VAL A 80 -3.50 12.23 15.91
C VAL A 80 -4.93 12.70 15.65
N GLY A 81 -5.89 11.79 15.75
CA GLY A 81 -7.30 12.04 15.40
C GLY A 81 -7.63 11.80 13.93
N GLN A 82 -6.66 11.41 13.09
CA GLN A 82 -6.93 11.00 11.72
C GLN A 82 -7.65 9.65 11.69
N VAL A 83 -8.74 9.58 10.93
CA VAL A 83 -9.47 8.34 10.67
C VAL A 83 -8.86 7.65 9.45
N ILE A 84 -8.38 6.43 9.63
CA ILE A 84 -7.84 5.59 8.55
C ILE A 84 -8.64 4.29 8.44
N LYS A 85 -8.70 3.74 7.24
CA LYS A 85 -9.27 2.42 6.98
C LYS A 85 -8.19 1.37 7.14
N ILE A 86 -8.46 0.34 7.93
CA ILE A 86 -7.54 -0.78 8.14
C ILE A 86 -8.23 -2.03 7.60
N PRO A 87 -7.58 -2.80 6.72
CA PRO A 87 -8.07 -4.12 6.38
C PRO A 87 -7.79 -5.05 7.56
N GLU A 88 -8.85 -5.60 8.12
CA GLU A 88 -8.77 -6.64 9.14
C GLU A 88 -8.93 -7.98 8.41
N PRO A 89 -7.84 -8.72 8.13
CA PRO A 89 -7.97 -10.13 7.84
C PRO A 89 -8.56 -10.74 9.12
N SER A 90 -9.86 -11.03 9.10
CA SER A 90 -10.48 -11.81 10.17
C SER A 90 -9.69 -13.10 10.27
N GLU A 91 -8.79 -13.18 11.24
CA GLU A 91 -8.16 -14.44 11.62
C GLU A 91 -9.31 -15.35 12.08
N GLU A 92 -9.64 -16.33 11.25
CA GLU A 92 -10.43 -17.50 11.64
C GLU A 92 -9.50 -18.59 12.17
#